data_AF-A0A9W8MNM6-F1
#
_entry.id   AF-A0A9W8MNM6-F1
#
_cell.length_a   1.000
_cell.length_b   1.000
_cell.length_c   1.000
_cell.angle_alpha   90.00
_cell.angle_beta   90.00
_cell.angle_gamma   90.00
#
_symmetry.space_group_name_H-M   'P 1'
#
loop_
_entity.id
_entity.type
_entity.pdbx_description
1 polymer ?
#
loop_
_entity_poly.entity_id
_entity_poly.type
_entity_poly.pdbx_seq_one_letter_code
_entity_poly.pdbx_strand_id
1 'polypeptide(L)'
;MGMLVRGDRIVWRSDEMWWGYNHPLQLGPPSTPPTDPAEPLQLPVMPHTFTLPVCADDILILASDGLSDNLWDEDVLDEVLKFRKQDGWGFGSSGSSLSSSSGSLEDAFASLNTGPSENLSHDAHILRRKAFAGMLSEALCSRAKRISEMRPPSTTTFLALLFFLVVAQV
;
A
#
# COMPACT_ATOMS: atom_id res chain seq x y z
N MET A 1 2.20 6.78 8.42
CA MET A 1 2.11 5.37 8.83
C MET A 1 2.82 4.48 7.81
N GLY A 2 3.61 3.52 8.28
CA GLY A 2 4.20 2.46 7.46
C GLY A 2 3.84 1.09 8.04
N MET A 3 3.53 0.13 7.17
CA MET A 3 3.14 -1.23 7.54
C MET A 3 3.70 -2.23 6.52
N LEU A 4 4.24 -3.34 7.00
CA LEU A 4 4.74 -4.44 6.16
C LEU A 4 3.87 -5.68 6.38
N VAL A 5 3.26 -6.15 5.31
CA VAL A 5 2.43 -7.36 5.29
C VAL A 5 3.19 -8.47 4.58
N ARG A 6 3.32 -9.62 5.23
CA ARG A 6 3.95 -10.82 4.69
C ARG A 6 2.95 -11.96 4.69
N GLY A 7 2.54 -12.38 3.50
CA GLY A 7 1.53 -13.43 3.35
C GLY A 7 0.18 -12.97 3.92
N ASP A 8 -0.18 -13.51 5.07
CA ASP A 8 -1.45 -13.33 5.77
C ASP A 8 -1.31 -12.62 7.12
N ARG A 9 -0.18 -11.96 7.38
CA ARG A 9 0.06 -11.27 8.64
C ARG A 9 0.84 -9.97 8.47
N ILE A 10 0.61 -9.05 9.40
CA ILE A 10 1.41 -7.84 9.55
C ILE A 10 2.67 -8.20 10.34
N VAL A 11 3.84 -7.98 9.74
CA VAL A 11 5.15 -8.30 10.36
C VAL A 11 5.85 -7.07 10.93
N TRP A 12 5.45 -5.88 10.51
CA TRP A 12 5.99 -4.63 11.01
C TRP A 12 5.00 -3.47 10.83
N ARG A 13 5.01 -2.53 11.77
CA ARG A 13 4.31 -1.25 11.71
C ARG A 13 5.22 -0.17 12.30
N SER A 14 5.25 1.01 11.68
CA SER A 14 5.96 2.17 12.22
C SER A 14 5.19 2.80 13.37
N ASP A 15 5.90 3.31 14.37
CA ASP A 15 5.33 4.23 15.35
C ASP A 15 5.09 5.60 14.72
N GLU A 16 3.98 6.22 15.11
CA GLU A 16 3.65 7.57 14.67
C GLU A 16 4.44 8.61 15.48
N MET A 17 4.92 9.64 14.79
CA MET A 17 5.81 10.65 15.36
C MET A 17 4.99 11.90 15.73
N TRP A 18 4.57 12.04 16.98
CA TRP A 18 3.67 13.12 17.43
C TRP A 18 4.26 13.91 18.61
N TRP A 19 3.92 15.20 18.71
CA TRP A 19 4.23 16.04 19.89
C TRP A 19 3.15 15.95 20.98
N GLY A 20 1.93 15.59 20.57
CA GLY A 20 0.74 15.54 21.40
C GLY A 20 -0.45 15.04 20.59
N TYR A 21 -1.62 14.94 21.23
CA TYR A 21 -2.83 14.47 20.56
C TYR A 21 -3.15 15.33 19.33
N ASN A 22 -3.27 14.70 18.16
CA ASN A 22 -3.58 15.36 16.88
C ASN A 22 -2.57 16.46 16.48
N HIS A 23 -1.31 16.32 16.91
CA HIS A 23 -0.20 17.21 16.55
C HIS A 23 0.98 16.38 16.01
N PRO A 24 0.92 15.91 14.75
CA PRO A 24 1.99 15.14 14.15
C PRO A 24 3.25 15.99 13.99
N LEU A 25 4.42 15.34 14.01
CA LEU A 25 5.69 15.95 13.66
C LEU A 25 5.67 16.35 12.19
N GLN A 26 6.00 17.61 11.92
CA GLN A 26 5.97 18.19 10.57
C GLN A 26 7.33 18.81 10.25
N LEU A 27 7.76 18.63 9.00
CA LEU A 27 8.92 19.34 8.47
C LEU A 27 8.51 20.78 8.18
N GLY A 28 9.18 21.73 8.83
CA GLY A 28 9.01 23.15 8.58
C GLY A 28 10.21 23.74 7.82
N PRO A 29 10.08 24.97 7.31
CA PRO A 29 11.22 25.73 6.82
C PRO A 29 12.31 25.78 7.91
N PRO A 30 13.59 25.66 7.55
CA PRO A 30 14.66 25.76 8.53
C PRO A 30 14.63 27.15 9.18
N SER A 31 14.78 27.18 10.50
CA SER A 31 14.77 28.44 11.27
C SER A 31 15.90 29.39 10.87
N THR A 32 16.95 28.86 10.26
CA THR A 32 18.07 29.62 9.71
C THR A 32 18.40 29.07 8.32
N PRO A 33 18.42 29.90 7.28
CA PRO A 33 18.82 29.43 5.95
C PRO A 33 20.27 28.95 6.00
N PRO A 34 20.59 27.79 5.39
CA PRO A 34 21.97 27.31 5.34
C PRO A 34 22.84 28.33 4.62
N THR A 35 23.94 28.71 5.27
CA THR A 35 24.93 29.65 4.70
C THR A 35 25.83 28.95 3.66
N ASP A 36 25.95 27.63 3.76
CA ASP A 36 26.65 26.75 2.82
C ASP A 36 25.67 25.64 2.35
N PRO A 37 25.52 25.38 1.05
CA PRO A 37 24.70 24.28 0.54
C PRO A 37 25.14 22.88 0.99
N ALA A 38 26.36 22.69 1.50
CA ALA A 38 26.84 21.42 2.03
C ALA A 38 26.51 21.18 3.51
N GLU A 39 26.04 22.20 4.24
CA GLU A 39 25.70 22.08 5.65
C GLU A 39 24.39 21.29 5.84
N PRO A 40 24.38 20.22 6.67
CA PRO A 40 23.17 19.47 6.93
C PRO A 40 22.14 20.36 7.65
N LEU A 41 20.90 20.36 7.13
CA LEU A 41 19.80 21.08 7.76
C LEU A 41 19.59 20.54 9.18
N GLN A 42 19.72 21.43 10.17
CA GLN A 42 19.42 21.09 11.55
C GLN A 42 17.91 20.93 11.70
N LEU A 43 17.45 19.68 11.68
CA LEU A 43 16.04 19.36 11.92
C LEU A 43 15.73 19.49 13.42
N PRO A 44 14.60 20.08 13.81
CA PRO A 44 14.18 20.16 15.22
C PRO A 44 14.04 18.78 15.87
N VAL A 45 13.71 17.77 15.05
CA VAL A 45 13.58 16.36 15.46
C VAL A 45 14.19 15.46 14.41
N MET A 46 14.94 14.46 14.88
CA MET A 46 15.53 13.45 14.01
C MET A 46 14.43 12.54 13.43
N PRO A 47 14.44 12.27 12.11
CA PRO A 47 13.49 11.34 11.52
C PRO A 47 13.79 9.92 12.01
N HIS A 48 12.74 9.15 12.32
CA HIS A 48 12.90 7.73 12.58
C HIS A 48 13.24 7.00 11.27
N THR A 49 14.41 6.36 11.25
CA THR A 49 14.90 5.59 10.10
C THR A 49 14.86 4.11 10.44
N PHE A 50 14.24 3.33 9.57
CA PHE A 50 14.08 1.88 9.75
C PHE A 50 14.75 1.12 8.61
N THR A 51 15.39 0.01 8.94
CA THR A 51 15.89 -0.97 7.96
C THR A 51 15.15 -2.28 8.20
N LEU A 52 14.36 -2.70 7.22
CA LEU A 52 13.48 -3.86 7.35
C LEU A 52 13.95 -5.00 6.42
N PRO A 53 14.09 -6.24 6.93
CA PRO A 53 14.37 -7.38 6.08
C PRO A 53 13.11 -7.75 5.30
N VAL A 54 13.18 -7.58 3.98
CA VAL A 54 12.09 -7.85 3.03
C VAL A 54 12.26 -9.22 2.36
N CYS A 55 11.13 -9.85 2.04
CA CYS A 55 11.05 -11.09 1.30
C CYS A 55 10.24 -10.87 0.01
N ALA A 56 10.37 -11.80 -0.95
CA ALA A 56 9.55 -11.77 -2.15
C ALA A 56 8.06 -11.84 -1.79
N ASP A 57 7.27 -11.01 -2.46
CA ASP A 57 5.82 -10.87 -2.30
C ASP A 57 5.37 -10.30 -0.94
N ASP A 58 6.30 -9.65 -0.23
CA ASP A 58 5.99 -8.74 0.85
C ASP A 58 5.35 -7.47 0.29
N ILE A 59 4.36 -6.95 1.02
CA ILE A 59 3.62 -5.74 0.65
C ILE A 59 3.93 -4.66 1.68
N LEU A 60 4.64 -3.62 1.25
CA LEU A 60 4.87 -2.42 2.04
C LEU A 60 3.76 -1.41 1.75
N ILE A 61 3.02 -1.05 2.79
CA ILE A 61 1.97 -0.04 2.79
C ILE A 61 2.54 1.20 3.47
N LEU A 62 2.70 2.29 2.73
CA LEU A 62 3.02 3.61 3.27
C LEU A 62 1.79 4.49 3.10
N ALA A 63 1.21 4.90 4.21
CA ALA A 63 -0.04 5.64 4.23
C ALA A 63 0.08 6.91 5.09
N SER A 64 -0.79 7.89 4.83
CA SER A 64 -1.05 8.97 5.81
C SER A 64 -1.80 8.45 7.03
N ASP A 65 -1.83 9.27 8.07
CA ASP A 65 -2.70 9.12 9.26
C ASP A 65 -4.16 8.88 8.90
N GLY A 66 -4.66 9.49 7.81
CA GLY A 66 -6.02 9.28 7.34
C GLY A 66 -6.37 7.81 7.07
N LEU A 67 -5.41 6.94 6.75
CA LEU A 67 -5.67 5.49 6.64
C LEU A 67 -5.79 4.85 8.02
N SER A 68 -4.80 5.07 8.91
CA SER A 68 -4.75 4.45 10.24
C SER A 68 -5.82 4.95 11.20
N ASP A 69 -6.30 6.19 11.03
CA ASP A 69 -7.39 6.77 11.82
C ASP A 69 -8.76 6.15 11.48
N ASN A 70 -8.91 5.59 10.27
CA ASN A 70 -10.19 5.13 9.74
C ASN A 70 -10.26 3.62 9.52
N LEU A 71 -9.14 2.90 9.47
CA LEU A 71 -9.10 1.45 9.30
C LEU A 71 -8.28 0.80 10.40
N TRP A 72 -8.83 -0.29 10.93
CA TRP A 72 -8.10 -1.18 11.80
C TRP A 72 -7.10 -2.01 10.99
N ASP A 73 -6.08 -2.53 11.66
CA ASP A 73 -5.02 -3.34 11.06
C ASP A 73 -5.60 -4.58 10.38
N GLU A 74 -6.63 -5.15 11.00
CA GLU A 74 -7.39 -6.29 10.49
C GLU A 74 -8.17 -5.91 9.23
N ASP A 75 -8.75 -4.71 9.15
CA ASP A 75 -9.46 -4.25 7.97
C ASP A 75 -8.52 -4.07 6.77
N VAL A 76 -7.30 -3.57 7.03
CA VAL A 76 -6.25 -3.45 6.01
C VAL A 76 -5.80 -4.82 5.55
N LEU A 77 -5.54 -5.74 6.49
CA LEU A 77 -5.13 -7.10 6.20
C LEU A 77 -6.20 -7.86 5.40
N ASP A 78 -7.48 -7.67 5.72
CA ASP A 78 -8.60 -8.27 4.98
C ASP A 78 -8.64 -7.81 3.53
N GLU A 79 -8.39 -6.53 3.25
CA GLU A 79 -8.36 -6.05 1.88
C GLU A 79 -7.15 -6.63 1.13
N VAL A 80 -5.98 -6.64 1.76
CA VAL A 80 -4.77 -7.28 1.20
C VAL A 80 -5.05 -8.75 0.88
N LEU A 81 -5.63 -9.49 1.83
CA LEU A 81 -5.97 -10.90 1.66
C LEU A 81 -7.03 -11.13 0.59
N LYS A 82 -8.00 -10.22 0.46
CA LYS A 82 -9.02 -10.28 -0.58
C LYS A 82 -8.38 -10.12 -1.96
N PHE A 83 -7.51 -9.15 -2.16
CA PHE A 83 -6.80 -9.01 -3.44
C PHE A 83 -5.86 -10.19 -3.71
N ARG A 84 -5.16 -10.69 -2.68
CA ARG A 84 -4.32 -11.89 -2.79
C ARG A 84 -5.11 -13.15 -3.13
N LYS A 85 -6.32 -13.32 -2.59
CA LYS A 85 -7.22 -14.43 -2.95
C LYS A 85 -7.82 -14.22 -4.33
N GLN A 86 -8.03 -12.97 -4.72
CA GLN A 86 -8.46 -12.56 -6.05
C GLN A 86 -7.35 -12.67 -7.11
N ASP A 87 -6.10 -12.99 -6.72
CA ASP A 87 -5.01 -13.44 -7.61
C ASP A 87 -5.32 -14.76 -8.36
N GLY A 88 -6.53 -15.31 -8.21
CA GLY A 88 -7.21 -16.11 -9.24
C GLY A 88 -7.35 -15.38 -10.59
N TRP A 89 -7.01 -14.09 -10.69
CA TRP A 89 -6.72 -13.36 -11.93
C TRP A 89 -5.29 -13.65 -12.46
N GLY A 90 -4.95 -14.94 -12.61
CA GLY A 90 -3.91 -15.39 -13.55
C GLY A 90 -2.61 -15.97 -12.98
N PHE A 91 -2.61 -16.55 -11.77
CA PHE A 91 -1.55 -17.46 -11.32
C PHE A 91 -2.03 -18.92 -11.42
N GLY A 92 -1.94 -19.49 -12.63
CA GLY A 92 -2.04 -20.93 -12.79
C GLY A 92 -0.79 -21.60 -12.19
N SER A 93 -0.96 -22.31 -11.08
CA SER A 93 -0.19 -23.51 -10.75
C SER A 93 -1.01 -24.40 -9.80
N SER A 94 -1.80 -25.27 -10.43
CA SER A 94 -2.05 -26.66 -10.04
C SER A 94 -2.16 -26.99 -8.54
N GLY A 95 -3.39 -27.14 -8.04
CA GLY A 95 -3.65 -27.90 -6.82
C GLY A 95 -5.03 -27.73 -6.18
N SER A 96 -6.02 -28.51 -6.65
CA SER A 96 -7.31 -28.89 -6.00
C SER A 96 -8.32 -27.77 -5.66
N SER A 97 -9.64 -27.85 -5.89
CA SER A 97 -10.58 -28.84 -6.45
C SER A 97 -11.99 -28.18 -6.47
N LEU A 98 -12.74 -28.31 -7.59
CA LEU A 98 -14.21 -28.20 -7.81
C LEU A 98 -14.99 -27.04 -7.10
N SER A 99 -15.84 -26.24 -7.75
CA SER A 99 -16.94 -26.60 -8.66
C SER A 99 -17.48 -25.41 -9.49
N SER A 100 -17.63 -25.64 -10.80
CA SER A 100 -18.78 -25.34 -11.68
C SER A 100 -19.53 -23.99 -11.56
N SER A 101 -19.33 -23.08 -12.52
CA SER A 101 -20.44 -22.56 -13.35
C SER A 101 -19.91 -21.81 -14.58
N SER A 102 -20.53 -22.12 -15.72
CA SER A 102 -20.22 -21.74 -17.08
C SER A 102 -20.47 -20.26 -17.38
N GLY A 103 -19.49 -19.57 -17.97
CA GLY A 103 -19.61 -18.23 -18.55
C GLY A 103 -18.46 -17.95 -19.50
N SER A 104 -18.72 -18.06 -20.79
CA SER A 104 -17.84 -17.95 -21.95
C SER A 104 -17.23 -16.55 -22.14
N LEU A 105 -15.90 -16.44 -22.14
CA LEU A 105 -15.11 -15.35 -22.77
C LEU A 105 -13.70 -15.87 -23.12
N GLU A 106 -13.62 -16.92 -23.93
CA GLU A 106 -12.37 -17.51 -24.42
C GLU A 106 -12.09 -17.03 -25.85
N ASP A 107 -11.87 -15.73 -26.07
CA ASP A 107 -11.50 -15.19 -27.38
C ASP A 107 -10.86 -13.78 -27.24
N ALA A 108 -9.61 -13.69 -26.75
CA ALA A 108 -8.83 -12.45 -26.92
C ALA A 108 -7.30 -12.54 -26.80
N PHE A 109 -6.70 -13.59 -26.20
CA PHE A 109 -5.26 -13.55 -25.92
C PHE A 109 -4.46 -14.81 -26.32
N ALA A 110 -5.11 -15.83 -26.88
CA ALA A 110 -4.42 -17.02 -27.39
C ALA A 110 -3.80 -16.76 -28.78
N SER A 111 -2.86 -15.83 -28.89
CA SER A 111 -1.97 -15.71 -30.04
C SER A 111 -0.72 -14.93 -29.68
N LEU A 112 0.25 -15.62 -29.08
CA LEU A 112 1.69 -15.45 -29.28
C LEU A 112 2.41 -16.44 -28.37
N ASN A 113 2.57 -17.67 -28.87
CA ASN A 113 3.47 -18.64 -28.26
C ASN A 113 4.44 -19.11 -29.34
N THR A 114 5.61 -18.47 -29.45
CA THR A 114 6.81 -18.97 -30.14
C THR A 114 8.07 -18.19 -29.74
N GLY A 115 8.96 -18.80 -28.95
CA GLY A 115 10.39 -18.44 -28.86
C GLY A 115 10.86 -17.74 -27.58
N PRO A 116 12.14 -17.93 -27.16
CA PRO A 116 12.60 -17.70 -25.80
C PRO A 116 12.93 -16.22 -25.54
N SER A 117 12.34 -15.64 -24.51
CA SER A 117 12.76 -14.32 -24.00
C SER A 117 12.31 -14.17 -22.54
N GLU A 118 13.20 -14.53 -21.62
CA GLU A 118 12.98 -14.40 -20.16
C GLU A 118 12.66 -12.95 -19.72
N ASN A 119 12.98 -11.96 -20.57
CA ASN A 119 12.70 -10.54 -20.31
C ASN A 119 11.19 -10.20 -20.40
N LEU A 120 10.42 -10.86 -21.28
CA LEU A 120 8.98 -10.58 -21.45
C LEU A 120 8.14 -11.00 -20.24
N SER A 121 8.52 -12.12 -19.60
CA SER A 121 7.86 -12.57 -18.36
C SER A 121 8.10 -11.64 -17.19
N HIS A 122 9.28 -11.01 -17.12
CA HIS A 122 9.63 -10.09 -16.04
C HIS A 122 8.84 -8.78 -16.12
N ASP A 123 8.72 -8.22 -17.33
CA ASP A 123 7.94 -7.00 -17.55
C ASP A 123 6.44 -7.22 -17.31
N ALA A 124 5.90 -8.35 -17.77
CA ALA A 124 4.51 -8.73 -17.49
C ALA A 124 4.24 -8.88 -15.99
N HIS A 125 5.20 -9.43 -15.25
CA HIS A 125 5.11 -9.59 -13.79
C HIS A 125 5.18 -8.24 -13.07
N ILE A 126 6.09 -7.35 -13.45
CA ILE A 126 6.17 -5.98 -12.91
C ILE A 126 4.88 -5.21 -13.17
N LEU A 127 4.32 -5.32 -14.37
CA LEU A 127 3.06 -4.64 -14.72
C LEU A 127 1.89 -5.16 -13.87
N ARG A 128 1.79 -6.47 -13.66
CA ARG A 128 0.79 -7.06 -12.75
C ARG A 128 0.95 -6.56 -11.33
N ARG A 129 2.18 -6.55 -10.79
CA ARG A 129 2.49 -6.03 -9.45
C ARG A 129 2.13 -4.55 -9.30
N LYS A 130 2.41 -3.73 -10.32
CA LYS A 130 2.02 -2.31 -10.34
C LYS A 130 0.51 -2.12 -10.40
N ALA A 131 -0.18 -2.91 -11.22
CA ALA A 131 -1.64 -2.87 -11.28
C ALA A 131 -2.27 -3.31 -9.96
N PHE A 132 -1.76 -4.38 -9.35
CA PHE A 132 -2.15 -4.83 -8.01
C PHE A 132 -1.97 -3.72 -6.97
N ALA A 133 -0.79 -3.11 -6.92
CA ALA A 133 -0.51 -2.02 -5.99
C ALA A 133 -1.46 -0.84 -6.18
N GLY A 134 -1.78 -0.48 -7.42
CA GLY A 134 -2.75 0.57 -7.74
C GLY A 134 -4.17 0.23 -7.27
N MET A 135 -4.67 -0.97 -7.59
CA MET A 135 -6.01 -1.41 -7.19
C MET A 135 -6.15 -1.54 -5.68
N LEU A 136 -5.16 -2.12 -5.00
CA LEU A 136 -5.14 -2.22 -3.54
C LEU A 136 -5.09 -0.82 -2.90
N SER A 137 -4.31 0.10 -3.48
CA SER A 137 -4.25 1.48 -2.99
C SER A 137 -5.62 2.17 -3.10
N GLU A 138 -6.29 2.02 -4.23
CA GLU A 138 -7.62 2.59 -4.44
C GLU A 138 -8.67 1.98 -3.50
N ALA A 139 -8.66 0.66 -3.33
CA ALA A 139 -9.60 -0.03 -2.46
C ALA A 139 -9.46 0.38 -0.98
N LEU A 140 -8.22 0.46 -0.49
CA LEU A 140 -7.93 0.91 0.87
C LEU A 140 -8.35 2.38 1.08
N CYS A 141 -8.00 3.26 0.15
CA CYS A 141 -8.40 4.67 0.19
C CYS A 141 -9.92 4.84 0.15
N SER A 142 -10.60 4.10 -0.74
CA SER A 142 -12.06 4.13 -0.88
C SER A 142 -12.77 3.65 0.39
N ARG A 143 -12.27 2.58 1.02
CA ARG A 143 -12.82 2.04 2.27
C ARG A 143 -12.63 3.05 3.41
N ALA A 144 -11.42 3.57 3.58
CA ALA A 144 -11.11 4.55 4.63
C ALA A 144 -11.93 5.84 4.48
N LYS A 145 -12.05 6.36 3.25
CA LYS A 145 -12.90 7.51 2.94
C LYS A 145 -14.36 7.25 3.30
N ARG A 146 -14.90 6.10 2.91
CA ARG A 146 -16.30 5.74 3.22
C ARG A 146 -16.55 5.70 4.73
N ILE A 147 -15.61 5.15 5.51
CA ILE A 147 -15.72 5.12 6.97
C ILE A 147 -15.67 6.54 7.55
N SER A 148 -14.78 7.40 7.04
CA SER A 148 -14.71 8.80 7.46
C SER A 148 -16.00 9.56 7.19
N GLU A 149 -16.69 9.29 6.07
CA GLU A 149 -17.94 9.96 5.68
C GLU A 149 -19.17 9.46 6.46
N MET A 150 -19.14 8.24 7.01
CA MET A 150 -20.23 7.71 7.85
C MET A 150 -20.29 8.38 9.23
N ARG A 151 -19.25 9.11 9.65
CA ARG A 151 -19.25 9.82 10.93
C ARG A 151 -20.12 11.08 10.80
N PRO A 152 -21.15 11.27 11.65
CA PRO A 152 -22.06 12.40 11.54
C PRO A 152 -21.31 13.73 11.67
N PRO A 153 -21.75 14.80 10.96
CA PRO A 153 -21.12 16.11 10.98
C PRO A 153 -21.43 16.84 12.30
N SER A 154 -20.85 16.35 13.38
CA SER A 154 -20.83 17.04 14.67
C SER A 154 -19.39 17.01 15.15
N THR A 155 -18.77 18.20 15.16
CA THR A 155 -17.39 18.51 15.55
C THR A 155 -16.44 18.70 14.37
N THR A 156 -16.27 19.97 14.05
CA THR A 156 -15.22 20.58 13.21
C THR A 156 -13.86 19.92 13.41
N THR A 157 -13.51 19.01 12.50
CA THR A 157 -12.13 18.82 12.08
C THR A 157 -12.19 18.40 10.63
N PHE A 158 -11.99 19.37 9.75
CA PHE A 158 -11.68 19.10 8.35
C PHE A 158 -10.26 18.53 8.33
N LEU A 159 -10.09 17.30 8.82
CA LEU A 159 -8.86 16.53 8.61
C LEU A 159 -8.77 16.38 7.10
N ALA A 160 -7.79 17.07 6.51
CA ALA A 160 -7.45 16.86 5.13
C ALA A 160 -7.18 15.37 4.99
N LEU A 161 -8.14 14.64 4.40
CA LEU A 161 -8.04 13.23 4.03
C LEU A 161 -7.03 13.12 2.90
N LEU A 162 -5.78 13.45 3.19
CA LEU A 162 -4.69 13.33 2.25
C LEU A 162 -4.27 11.88 2.30
N PHE A 163 -5.03 11.01 1.65
CA PHE A 163 -4.70 9.60 1.48
C PHE A 163 -3.52 9.49 0.53
N PHE A 164 -2.30 9.67 1.05
CA PHE A 164 -1.10 9.32 0.32
C PHE A 164 -0.81 7.86 0.62
N LEU A 165 -1.11 6.97 -0.33
CA LEU A 165 -0.90 5.54 -0.19
C LEU A 165 0.07 5.07 -1.27
N VAL A 166 1.24 4.61 -0.83
CA VAL A 166 2.20 3.90 -1.67
C VAL A 166 2.21 2.45 -1.24
N VAL A 167 1.71 1.58 -2.11
CA VAL A 167 1.87 0.14 -1.99
C VAL A 167 3.04 -0.29 -2.86
N ALA A 168 4.05 -0.92 -2.25
CA ALA A 168 5.16 -1.54 -2.97
C ALA A 168 5.18 -3.04 -2.67
N GLN A 169 5.11 -3.85 -3.71
CA GLN A 169 5.40 -5.28 -3.62
C GLN A 169 6.87 -5.51 -3.94
N VAL A 170 7.61 -6.08 -2.99
CA VAL A 170 9.04 -6.43 -3.14
C VAL A 170 9.16 -7.77 -3.87
#